data_AF-A0A5M8NUG0-F1
#
_entry.id   AF-A0A5M8NUG0-F1
#
_cell.length_a   1.000
_cell.length_b   1.000
_cell.length_c   1.000
_cell.angle_alpha   90.00
_cell.angle_beta   90.00
_cell.angle_gamma   90.00
#
_symmetry.space_group_name_H-M   'P 1'
#
loop_
_entity.id
_entity.type
_entity.pdbx_description
1 polymer ?
#
loop_
_entity_poly.entity_id
_entity_poly.type
_entity_poly.pdbx_seq_one_letter_code
_entity_poly.pdbx_strand_id
1 'polypeptide(L)'
;MIAVWYDLLYEIFLAKPESLKSDKKTVTIKEVLDCPSIEEFVKYIANKEMKSLQRGSVKIFLEKNEQIGELGAISKDEIDEIGRIMEIRHLYTHKNGIVDEKFLNSYSNFKIDTEHQMSIETICKKFVYLFAIAEKVDKKAIEKYKLSKLIEDLT
;
A
#
# COMPACT_ATOMS: atom_id res chain seq x y z
N MET A 1 -0.86 -2.22 5.85
CA MET A 1 0.09 -1.38 5.10
C MET A 1 -0.38 -1.13 3.69
N ILE A 2 -0.49 -2.14 2.81
CA ILE A 2 -0.92 -1.90 1.42
C ILE A 2 -2.25 -1.12 1.38
N ALA A 3 -3.26 -1.50 2.18
CA ALA A 3 -4.51 -0.75 2.29
C ALA A 3 -4.34 0.73 2.67
N VAL A 4 -3.39 1.08 3.55
CA VAL A 4 -3.11 2.48 3.94
C VAL A 4 -2.60 3.27 2.74
N TRP A 5 -1.73 2.67 1.92
CA TRP A 5 -1.22 3.34 0.73
C TRP A 5 -2.22 3.39 -0.43
N TYR A 6 -3.24 2.52 -0.42
CA TYR A 6 -4.35 2.64 -1.38
C TYR A 6 -5.14 3.93 -1.11
N ASP A 7 -5.47 4.21 0.15
CA ASP A 7 -6.20 5.43 0.52
C ASP A 7 -5.38 6.68 0.17
N LEU A 8 -4.09 6.68 0.51
CA LEU A 8 -3.17 7.76 0.13
C LEU A 8 -3.07 7.94 -1.39
N LEU A 9 -2.98 6.86 -2.16
CA LEU A 9 -2.92 6.92 -3.62
C LEU A 9 -4.19 7.52 -4.23
N TYR A 10 -5.36 7.15 -3.68
CA TYR A 10 -6.62 7.75 -4.07
C TYR A 10 -6.65 9.25 -3.77
N GLU A 11 -6.17 9.68 -2.60
CA GLU A 11 -6.06 11.10 -2.26
C GLU A 11 -5.12 11.86 -3.19
N ILE A 12 -3.98 11.26 -3.57
CA ILE A 12 -3.07 11.82 -4.56
C ILE A 12 -3.80 12.02 -5.89
N PHE A 13 -4.59 11.06 -6.35
CA PHE A 13 -5.34 11.19 -7.60
C PHE A 13 -6.36 12.33 -7.56
N LEU A 14 -7.03 12.54 -6.43
CA LEU A 14 -7.99 13.63 -6.28
C LEU A 14 -7.30 15.00 -6.21
N ALA A 15 -6.18 15.10 -5.49
CA ALA A 15 -5.44 16.35 -5.34
C ALA A 15 -4.61 16.73 -6.58
N LYS A 16 -4.16 15.72 -7.34
CA LYS A 16 -3.31 15.83 -8.52
C LYS A 16 -3.82 14.94 -9.64
N PRO A 17 -4.95 15.29 -10.30
CA PRO A 17 -5.54 14.46 -11.35
C PRO A 17 -4.60 14.21 -12.53
N GLU A 18 -3.62 15.08 -12.77
CA GLU A 18 -2.56 14.87 -13.75
C GLU A 18 -1.73 13.60 -13.51
N SER A 19 -1.67 13.12 -12.26
CA SER A 19 -1.00 11.86 -11.90
C SER A 19 -1.76 10.61 -12.35
N LEU A 20 -3.02 10.74 -12.79
CA LEU A 20 -3.79 9.66 -13.43
C LEU A 20 -3.44 9.49 -14.92
N LYS A 21 -2.72 10.45 -15.51
CA LYS A 21 -2.39 10.41 -16.95
C LYS A 21 -1.55 9.17 -17.26
N SER A 22 -1.96 8.46 -18.31
CA SER A 22 -1.24 7.29 -18.80
C SER A 22 -1.43 7.18 -20.30
N ASP A 23 -0.34 7.07 -21.04
CA ASP A 23 -0.36 6.88 -22.49
C ASP A 23 -0.99 5.53 -22.91
N LYS A 24 -1.19 4.62 -21.94
CA LYS A 24 -1.74 3.28 -22.16
C LYS A 24 -3.24 3.21 -21.90
N LYS A 25 -3.85 4.23 -21.29
CA LYS A 25 -5.25 4.19 -20.86
C LYS A 25 -6.10 5.13 -21.70
N THR A 26 -7.20 4.62 -22.20
CA THR A 26 -8.20 5.38 -22.95
C THR A 26 -9.48 5.48 -22.15
N VAL A 27 -10.20 6.58 -22.38
CA VAL A 27 -11.55 6.81 -21.86
C VAL A 27 -12.49 6.98 -23.04
N THR A 28 -13.71 6.49 -22.92
CA THR A 28 -14.74 6.63 -23.94
C THR A 28 -15.45 7.98 -23.80
N ILE A 29 -15.99 8.50 -24.90
CA ILE A 29 -16.84 9.71 -24.87
C ILE A 29 -18.02 9.50 -23.92
N LYS A 30 -18.59 8.29 -23.89
CA LYS A 30 -19.68 7.94 -22.98
C LYS A 30 -19.28 8.12 -21.51
N GLU A 31 -18.12 7.59 -21.09
CA GLU A 31 -17.65 7.75 -19.70
C GLU A 31 -17.47 9.21 -19.29
N VAL A 32 -17.08 10.08 -20.24
CA VAL A 32 -16.97 11.53 -20.00
C VAL A 32 -18.36 12.17 -19.86
N LEU A 33 -19.28 11.86 -20.78
CA LEU A 33 -20.63 12.43 -20.80
C LEU A 33 -21.55 11.91 -19.69
N ASP A 34 -21.30 10.70 -19.19
CA ASP A 34 -22.04 10.11 -18.05
C ASP A 34 -21.67 10.78 -16.71
N CYS A 35 -20.58 11.56 -16.66
CA CYS A 35 -20.17 12.29 -15.47
C CYS A 35 -20.75 13.73 -15.48
N PRO A 36 -21.41 14.18 -14.40
CA PRO A 36 -22.07 15.48 -14.35
C PRO A 36 -21.09 16.66 -14.28
N SER A 37 -19.83 16.41 -13.92
CA SER A 37 -18.76 17.40 -13.88
C SER A 37 -17.39 16.75 -14.07
N ILE A 38 -16.36 17.58 -14.27
CA ILE A 38 -14.97 17.12 -14.37
C ILE A 38 -14.50 16.51 -13.05
N GLU A 39 -14.93 17.05 -11.91
CA GLU A 39 -14.60 16.53 -10.58
C GLU A 39 -15.16 15.12 -10.38
N GLU A 40 -16.41 14.88 -10.77
CA GLU A 40 -17.01 13.54 -10.72
C GLU A 40 -16.35 12.59 -11.72
N PHE A 41 -15.93 13.09 -12.89
CA PHE A 41 -15.13 12.30 -13.84
C PHE A 41 -13.77 11.88 -13.25
N VAL A 42 -13.06 12.79 -12.58
CA VAL A 42 -11.79 12.47 -11.89
C VAL A 42 -12.01 11.40 -10.83
N LYS A 43 -13.05 11.53 -9.98
CA LYS A 43 -13.40 10.52 -8.97
C LYS A 43 -13.72 9.18 -9.63
N TYR A 44 -14.47 9.18 -10.73
CA TYR A 44 -14.80 7.97 -11.46
C TYR A 44 -13.54 7.25 -11.97
N ILE A 45 -12.62 7.98 -12.62
CA ILE A 45 -11.36 7.42 -13.13
C ILE A 45 -10.45 6.97 -12.00
N ALA A 46 -10.32 7.75 -10.93
CA ALA A 46 -9.55 7.34 -9.74
C ALA A 46 -10.09 6.03 -9.16
N ASN A 47 -11.41 5.90 -8.97
CA ASN A 47 -12.02 4.66 -8.49
C ASN A 47 -11.83 3.49 -9.45
N LYS A 48 -11.92 3.72 -10.76
CA LYS A 48 -11.63 2.71 -11.79
C LYS A 48 -10.18 2.24 -11.70
N GLU A 49 -9.25 3.16 -11.47
CA GLU A 49 -7.84 2.87 -11.25
C GLU A 49 -7.65 2.01 -9.99
N MET A 50 -8.21 2.44 -8.85
CA MET A 50 -8.12 1.73 -7.58
C MET A 50 -8.61 0.29 -7.67
N LYS A 51 -9.67 0.03 -8.46
CA LYS A 51 -10.19 -1.33 -8.71
C LYS A 51 -9.23 -2.21 -9.51
N SER A 52 -8.40 -1.62 -10.36
CA SER A 52 -7.44 -2.35 -11.20
C SER A 52 -6.16 -2.73 -10.44
N LEU A 53 -5.92 -2.12 -9.27
CA LEU A 53 -4.73 -2.37 -8.46
C LEU A 53 -4.76 -3.77 -7.86
N GLN A 54 -3.84 -4.62 -8.33
CA GLN A 54 -3.71 -5.99 -7.88
C GLN A 54 -3.16 -6.09 -6.46
N ARG A 55 -3.69 -7.04 -5.68
CA ARG A 55 -3.05 -7.51 -4.45
C ARG A 55 -1.73 -8.19 -4.83
N GLY A 56 -0.63 -7.76 -4.23
CA GLY A 56 0.70 -8.27 -4.52
C GLY A 56 1.68 -7.97 -3.38
N SER A 57 2.96 -8.28 -3.60
CA SER A 57 4.00 -7.88 -2.65
C SER A 57 4.15 -6.36 -2.61
N VAL A 58 4.67 -5.84 -1.50
CA VAL A 58 4.93 -4.40 -1.34
C VAL A 58 5.87 -3.86 -2.43
N LYS A 59 6.86 -4.65 -2.83
CA LYS A 59 7.74 -4.33 -3.95
C LYS A 59 6.96 -4.12 -5.26
N ILE A 60 6.14 -5.09 -5.65
CA ILE A 60 5.34 -5.00 -6.89
C ILE A 60 4.37 -3.82 -6.81
N PHE A 61 3.81 -3.55 -5.62
CA PHE A 61 2.94 -2.39 -5.42
C PHE A 61 3.69 -1.08 -5.69
N LEU A 62 4.89 -0.89 -5.14
CA LEU A 62 5.67 0.33 -5.36
C LEU A 62 6.14 0.48 -6.81
N GLU A 63 6.48 -0.62 -7.48
CA GLU A 63 6.87 -0.62 -8.91
C GLU A 63 5.71 -0.23 -9.84
N LYS A 64 4.48 -0.63 -9.51
CA LYS A 64 3.28 -0.34 -10.33
C LYS A 64 2.63 1.01 -10.03
N ASN A 65 2.94 1.61 -8.88
CA ASN A 65 2.34 2.84 -8.40
C ASN A 65 3.43 3.90 -8.19
N GLU A 66 3.89 4.48 -9.30
CA GLU A 66 4.96 5.48 -9.35
C GLU A 66 4.69 6.65 -8.39
N GLN A 67 3.42 7.00 -8.17
CA GLN A 67 3.01 8.06 -7.24
C GLN A 67 3.51 7.82 -5.81
N ILE A 68 3.57 6.55 -5.38
CA ILE A 68 4.13 6.17 -4.07
C ILE A 68 5.61 5.78 -4.22
N GLY A 69 5.95 4.99 -5.24
CA GLY A 69 7.31 4.49 -5.45
C GLY A 69 8.37 5.59 -5.61
N GLU A 70 8.05 6.64 -6.36
CA GLU A 70 8.96 7.77 -6.60
C GLU A 70 9.08 8.73 -5.41
N LEU A 71 8.33 8.54 -4.32
CA LEU A 71 8.55 9.32 -3.10
C LEU A 71 9.95 9.06 -2.52
N GLY A 72 10.56 7.91 -2.86
CA GLY A 72 11.83 7.49 -2.28
C GLY A 72 11.78 7.41 -0.76
N ALA A 73 10.57 7.23 -0.21
CA ALA A 73 10.33 7.27 1.23
C ALA A 73 10.80 5.99 1.93
N ILE A 74 10.96 4.89 1.20
CA ILE A 74 11.24 3.57 1.76
C ILE A 74 12.50 3.00 1.10
N SER A 75 13.45 2.56 1.91
CA SER A 75 14.66 1.89 1.45
C SER A 75 14.38 0.46 1.02
N LYS A 76 15.32 -0.16 0.31
CA LYS A 76 15.22 -1.59 -0.06
C LYS A 76 15.11 -2.49 1.18
N ASP A 77 15.91 -2.24 2.21
CA ASP A 77 15.89 -3.02 3.45
C ASP A 77 14.54 -2.87 4.17
N GLU A 78 13.97 -1.66 4.15
CA GLU A 78 12.64 -1.42 4.72
C GLU A 78 11.56 -2.18 3.94
N ILE A 79 11.62 -2.21 2.60
CA ILE A 79 10.72 -3.01 1.73
C ILE A 79 10.81 -4.51 2.07
N ASP A 80 12.02 -5.02 2.25
CA ASP A 80 12.26 -6.44 2.56
C ASP A 80 11.73 -6.81 3.96
N GLU A 81 11.96 -5.96 4.98
CA GLU A 81 11.41 -6.18 6.33
C GLU A 81 9.88 -6.10 6.34
N ILE A 82 9.29 -5.19 5.57
CA ILE A 82 7.85 -5.12 5.40
C ILE A 82 7.31 -6.42 4.78
N GLY A 83 7.98 -6.92 3.75
CA GLY A 83 7.64 -8.20 3.12
C GLY A 83 7.64 -9.34 4.14
N ARG A 84 8.69 -9.43 4.95
CA ARG A 84 8.79 -10.39 6.06
C ARG A 84 7.66 -10.27 7.09
N ILE A 85 7.24 -9.05 7.44
CA ILE A 85 6.10 -8.83 8.34
C ILE A 85 4.78 -9.27 7.68
N MET A 86 4.63 -9.05 6.37
CA MET A 86 3.44 -9.52 5.63
C MET A 86 3.35 -11.05 5.55
N GLU A 87 4.48 -11.75 5.43
CA GLU A 87 4.51 -13.22 5.50
C GLU A 87 4.11 -13.74 6.89
N ILE A 88 4.59 -13.11 7.97
CA ILE A 88 4.13 -13.42 9.33
C ILE A 88 2.62 -13.21 9.45
N ARG A 89 2.10 -12.07 8.99
CA ARG A 89 0.65 -11.79 8.98
C ARG A 89 -0.11 -12.87 8.21
N HIS A 90 0.38 -13.27 7.03
CA HIS A 90 -0.24 -14.31 6.22
C HIS A 90 -0.39 -15.60 7.02
N LEU A 91 0.67 -16.00 7.72
CA LEU A 91 0.69 -17.19 8.54
C LEU A 91 -0.40 -17.18 9.61
N TYR A 92 -0.45 -16.12 10.41
CA TYR A 92 -1.42 -16.01 11.51
C TYR A 92 -2.86 -15.80 11.02
N THR A 93 -3.06 -15.13 9.88
CA THR A 93 -4.41 -14.82 9.38
C THR A 93 -5.01 -15.95 8.55
N HIS A 94 -4.19 -16.71 7.83
CA HIS A 94 -4.64 -17.65 6.80
C HIS A 94 -4.16 -19.09 7.00
N LYS A 95 -3.17 -19.31 7.86
CA LYS A 95 -2.59 -20.63 8.14
C LYS A 95 -2.67 -21.01 9.62
N ASN A 96 -3.40 -20.24 10.43
CA ASN A 96 -3.51 -20.42 11.88
C ASN A 96 -2.14 -20.49 12.58
N GLY A 97 -1.15 -19.75 12.08
CA GLY A 97 0.22 -19.75 12.62
C GLY A 97 1.07 -20.97 12.22
N ILE A 98 0.58 -21.86 11.35
CA ILE A 98 1.32 -23.06 10.91
C ILE A 98 2.22 -22.74 9.73
N VAL A 99 3.52 -23.02 9.87
CA VAL A 99 4.57 -22.79 8.86
C VAL A 99 4.28 -23.54 7.56
N ASP A 100 4.20 -22.81 6.46
CA ASP A 100 4.05 -23.33 5.10
C ASP A 100 5.31 -23.09 4.24
N GLU A 101 5.33 -23.67 3.03
CA GLU A 101 6.46 -23.53 2.09
C GLU A 101 6.78 -22.07 1.76
N LYS A 102 5.74 -21.22 1.68
CA LYS A 102 5.90 -19.82 1.33
C LYS A 102 6.63 -19.05 2.43
N PHE A 103 6.31 -19.33 3.69
CA PHE A 103 6.98 -18.76 4.85
C PHE A 103 8.47 -19.12 4.90
N LEU A 104 8.82 -20.36 4.55
CA LEU A 104 10.21 -20.84 4.56
C LEU A 104 11.13 -20.11 3.57
N ASN A 105 10.57 -19.51 2.50
CA ASN A 105 11.34 -18.67 1.58
C ASN A 105 11.96 -17.45 2.28
N SER A 106 11.32 -16.95 3.35
CA SER A 106 11.80 -15.82 4.15
C SER A 106 12.44 -16.24 5.47
N TYR A 107 12.10 -17.43 5.97
CA TYR A 107 12.50 -17.94 7.29
C TYR A 107 12.89 -19.42 7.22
N SER A 108 14.07 -19.70 6.66
CA SER A 108 14.57 -21.07 6.41
C SER A 108 14.87 -21.88 7.67
N ASN A 109 14.92 -21.24 8.83
CA ASN A 109 15.21 -21.87 10.12
C ASN A 109 14.00 -22.55 10.77
N PHE A 110 12.82 -22.47 10.16
CA PHE A 110 11.61 -23.15 10.64
C PHE A 110 11.39 -24.49 9.93
N LYS A 111 10.54 -25.33 10.52
CA LYS A 111 10.11 -26.59 9.90
C LYS A 111 8.68 -26.45 9.41
N ILE A 112 8.39 -27.02 8.24
CA ILE A 112 7.00 -27.09 7.73
C ILE A 112 6.09 -27.79 8.74
N ASP A 113 4.82 -27.41 8.77
CA ASP A 113 3.79 -27.93 9.68
C ASP A 113 4.07 -27.74 11.18
N THR A 114 5.01 -26.85 11.53
CA THR A 114 5.22 -26.42 12.91
C THR A 114 4.54 -25.10 13.19
N GLU A 115 4.15 -24.89 14.45
CA GLU A 115 3.58 -23.63 14.88
C GLU A 115 4.68 -22.56 15.01
N HIS A 116 4.50 -21.46 14.31
CA HIS A 116 5.31 -20.28 14.48
C HIS A 116 4.87 -19.53 15.75
N GLN A 117 5.81 -19.30 16.66
CA GLN A 117 5.58 -18.60 17.93
C GLN A 117 6.24 -17.23 17.93
N MET A 118 5.56 -16.23 18.48
CA MET A 118 6.07 -14.87 18.61
C MET A 118 5.55 -14.24 19.91
N SER A 119 6.41 -13.51 20.62
CA SER A 119 5.97 -12.76 21.80
C SER A 119 5.10 -11.57 21.42
N ILE A 120 4.15 -11.21 22.28
CA ILE A 120 3.31 -10.00 22.12
C ILE A 120 4.19 -8.75 21.93
N GLU A 121 5.28 -8.64 22.68
CA GLU A 121 6.24 -7.54 22.54
C GLU A 121 6.80 -7.43 21.11
N THR A 122 7.13 -8.56 20.48
CA THR A 122 7.64 -8.57 19.10
C THR A 122 6.58 -8.16 18.10
N ILE A 123 5.33 -8.59 18.32
CA ILE A 123 4.17 -8.17 17.51
C ILE A 123 3.98 -6.65 17.63
N CYS A 124 4.00 -6.10 18.83
CA CYS A 124 3.89 -4.66 19.08
C CYS A 124 5.02 -3.88 18.38
N LYS A 125 6.27 -4.34 18.48
CA LYS A 125 7.41 -3.71 17.77
C LYS A 125 7.20 -3.68 16.25
N LYS A 126 6.65 -4.76 15.67
CA LYS A 126 6.32 -4.80 14.24
C LYS A 126 5.21 -3.81 13.88
N PHE A 127 4.17 -3.66 14.71
CA PHE A 127 3.15 -2.64 14.47
C PHE A 127 3.71 -1.22 14.52
N VAL A 128 4.53 -0.90 15.53
CA VAL A 128 5.20 0.41 15.64
C VAL A 128 6.06 0.68 14.41
N TYR A 129 6.83 -0.32 13.96
CA TYR A 129 7.61 -0.20 12.74
C TYR A 129 6.75 0.09 11.51
N LEU A 130 5.65 -0.65 11.30
CA LEU A 130 4.73 -0.42 10.18
C LEU A 130 4.10 0.98 10.23
N PHE A 131 3.77 1.48 11.43
CA PHE A 131 3.22 2.82 11.63
C PHE A 131 4.24 3.90 11.27
N ALA A 132 5.48 3.77 11.72
CA ALA A 132 6.56 4.69 11.38
C ALA A 132 6.83 4.75 9.87
N ILE A 133 6.76 3.60 9.18
CA ILE A 133 6.85 3.56 7.71
C ILE A 133 5.68 4.30 7.06
N ALA A 134 4.45 4.09 7.52
CA ALA A 134 3.29 4.79 6.98
C ALA A 134 3.44 6.32 7.14
N GLU A 135 3.79 6.78 8.34
CA GLU A 135 4.01 8.20 8.63
C GLU A 135 5.11 8.81 7.74
N LYS A 136 6.19 8.07 7.50
CA LYS A 136 7.29 8.49 6.62
C LYS A 136 6.82 8.69 5.18
N VAL A 137 6.00 7.78 4.67
CA VAL A 137 5.41 7.86 3.32
C VAL A 137 4.42 9.02 3.24
N ASP A 138 3.54 9.16 4.22
CA ASP A 138 2.53 10.22 4.27
C ASP A 138 3.19 11.60 4.26
N LYS A 139 4.21 11.82 5.10
CA LYS A 139 4.97 13.09 5.12
C LYS A 139 5.55 13.43 3.75
N LYS A 140 6.18 12.46 3.09
CA LYS A 140 6.76 12.63 1.75
C LYS A 140 5.68 12.92 0.70
N ALA A 141 4.53 12.25 0.78
CA ALA A 141 3.42 12.46 -0.14
C ALA A 141 2.77 13.84 0.05
N ILE A 142 2.54 14.26 1.30
CA ILE A 142 2.05 15.60 1.64
C ILE A 142 2.98 16.67 1.05
N GLU A 143 4.30 16.50 1.23
CA GLU A 143 5.30 17.43 0.69
C GLU A 143 5.27 17.47 -0.85
N LYS A 144 5.34 16.31 -1.53
CA LYS A 144 5.41 16.22 -2.99
C LYS A 144 4.10 16.68 -3.66
N TYR A 145 2.96 16.26 -3.14
CA TYR A 145 1.65 16.45 -3.78
C TYR A 145 0.84 17.60 -3.18
N LYS A 146 1.34 18.27 -2.13
CA LYS A 146 0.65 19.36 -1.42
C LYS A 146 -0.74 18.94 -0.93
N LEU A 147 -0.83 17.73 -0.38
CA LEU A 147 -2.07 17.21 0.18
C LEU A 147 -2.44 18.02 1.43
N SER A 148 -3.72 18.28 1.63
CA SER A 148 -4.22 18.81 2.89
C SER A 148 -3.88 17.83 4.01
N LYS A 149 -3.26 18.28 5.11
CA LYS A 149 -3.06 17.43 6.29
C LYS A 149 -4.42 16.85 6.70
N LEU A 150 -4.56 15.53 6.70
CA LEU A 150 -5.59 14.87 7.51
C LEU A 150 -5.33 15.27 8.96
N ILE A 151 -6.40 15.75 9.59
CA ILE A 151 -6.42 16.41 10.89
C ILE A 151 -5.72 15.56 11.96
N GLU A 152 -4.79 16.19 12.67
CA GLU A 152 -4.20 15.74 13.94
C GLU A 152 -5.28 15.76 15.04
N ASP A 153 -6.29 14.88 15.01
CA ASP A 153 -7.25 14.74 16.10
C ASP A 153 -7.30 13.28 16.60
N LEU A 154 -6.18 12.84 17.15
CA LEU A 154 -6.13 11.77 18.16
C LEU A 154 -5.04 12.13 19.20
N THR A 155 -5.23 13.29 19.85
CA THR A 155 -4.73 13.54 21.21
C THR A 155 -5.89 13.45 22.19
#